data_AF-A0A841LZ71-F1
#
_entry.id   AF-A0A841LZ71-F1
#
_cell.length_a   1.000
_cell.length_b   1.000
_cell.length_c   1.000
_cell.angle_alpha   90.00
_cell.angle_beta   90.00
_cell.angle_gamma   90.00
#
_symmetry.space_group_name_H-M   'P 1'
#
loop_
_entity.id
_entity.type
_entity.pdbx_description
1 polymer ?
#
loop_
_entity_poly.entity_id
_entity_poly.type
_entity_poly.pdbx_seq_one_letter_code
_entity_poly.pdbx_strand_id
1 'polypeptide(L)'
;MQYLFGLAFIIVSLFTTSVMAEDVEGKIRSIDEANETITLDDNKRYQLPDEFDYSFIKPGMKVIILYDQVDDVRYVTDLQDAP
;
A
#
# COMPACT_ATOMS: atom_id res chain seq x y z
N MET A 1 1.66 54.35 -19.89
CA MET A 1 0.67 53.52 -19.17
C MET A 1 0.13 52.54 -20.20
N GLN A 2 0.36 51.22 -20.19
CA GLN A 2 0.16 50.30 -19.07
C GLN A 2 0.79 48.94 -19.45
N TYR A 3 2.07 48.75 -19.15
CA TYR A 3 2.66 47.41 -19.00
C TYR A 3 2.04 46.80 -17.74
N LEU A 4 0.81 46.29 -17.79
CA LEU A 4 0.09 45.81 -16.61
C LEU A 4 -1.16 44.99 -16.99
N PHE A 5 -0.95 43.97 -17.80
CA PHE A 5 -1.83 42.79 -17.86
C PHE A 5 -0.87 41.60 -18.05
N GLY A 6 -0.13 41.20 -17.02
CA GLY A 6 -0.71 40.49 -15.87
C GLY A 6 -0.76 39.01 -16.27
N LEU A 7 0.37 38.31 -16.36
CA LEU A 7 0.97 37.62 -15.20
C LEU A 7 0.00 36.66 -14.48
N ALA A 8 -0.95 36.05 -15.21
CA ALA A 8 -1.85 35.03 -14.69
C ALA A 8 -1.81 33.72 -15.50
N PHE A 9 -0.69 33.47 -16.20
CA PHE A 9 -0.44 32.19 -16.85
C PHE A 9 0.50 31.37 -15.96
N ILE A 10 0.05 30.16 -15.59
CA ILE A 10 0.86 29.01 -15.15
C ILE A 10 1.28 28.99 -13.68
N ILE A 11 0.36 28.78 -12.73
CA ILE A 11 0.70 28.13 -11.44
C ILE A 11 -0.39 27.14 -10.99
N VAL A 12 -1.19 26.60 -11.90
CA VAL A 12 -2.06 25.46 -11.55
C VAL A 12 -1.30 24.17 -11.83
N SER A 13 -0.60 23.76 -10.78
CA SER A 13 -0.80 22.42 -10.24
C SER A 13 -0.25 21.26 -11.06
N LEU A 14 1.07 21.14 -11.08
CA LEU A 14 1.75 19.85 -11.15
C LEU A 14 1.50 19.07 -9.85
N PHE A 15 0.26 18.60 -9.64
CA PHE A 15 0.00 17.52 -8.67
C PHE A 15 -0.12 16.22 -9.45
N THR A 16 1.00 15.77 -9.99
CA THR A 16 1.15 14.37 -10.37
C THR A 16 1.27 13.58 -9.07
N THR A 17 0.16 13.10 -8.54
CA THR A 17 0.19 12.08 -7.48
C THR A 17 0.75 10.82 -8.12
N SER A 18 2.05 10.61 -7.97
CA SER A 18 2.65 9.31 -8.20
C SER A 18 2.02 8.33 -7.22
N VAL A 19 1.16 7.45 -7.71
CA VAL A 19 0.83 6.21 -7.00
C VAL A 19 2.10 5.38 -7.04
N MET A 20 2.93 5.53 -6.01
CA MET A 20 4.06 4.65 -5.77
C MET A 20 3.47 3.44 -5.05
N ALA A 21 3.47 2.28 -5.70
CA ALA A 21 3.30 1.02 -4.98
C ALA A 21 4.40 0.98 -3.92
N GLU A 22 4.01 0.93 -2.64
CA GLU A 22 4.94 0.94 -1.52
C GLU A 22 5.22 -0.51 -1.14
N ASP A 23 6.48 -0.94 -1.29
CA ASP A 23 6.94 -2.21 -0.77
C ASP A 23 7.09 -2.08 0.76
N VAL A 24 6.30 -2.84 1.52
CA VAL A 24 6.41 -2.87 2.98
C VAL A 24 7.02 -4.18 3.43
N GLU A 25 8.20 -4.09 4.04
CA GLU A 25 8.81 -5.20 4.77
C GLU A 25 8.30 -5.18 6.21
N GLY A 26 7.78 -6.31 6.69
CA GLY A 26 7.29 -6.41 8.06
C GLY A 26 7.12 -7.84 8.53
N LYS A 27 6.86 -7.98 9.83
CA LYS A 27 6.67 -9.28 10.48
C LYS A 27 5.19 -9.56 10.67
N ILE A 28 4.71 -10.71 10.18
CA ILE A 28 3.32 -11.13 10.37
C ILE A 28 3.06 -11.28 11.87
N ARG A 29 2.13 -10.48 12.38
CA ARG A 29 1.70 -10.52 13.78
C ARG A 29 0.51 -11.45 13.96
N SER A 30 -0.48 -11.35 13.08
CA SER A 30 -1.69 -12.18 13.11
C SER A 30 -2.26 -12.38 11.71
N ILE A 31 -2.93 -13.50 11.53
CA ILE A 31 -3.63 -13.90 10.31
C ILE A 31 -5.10 -14.08 10.69
N ASP A 32 -5.99 -13.47 9.91
CA ASP A 32 -7.43 -13.59 10.03
C ASP A 32 -7.99 -14.15 8.73
N GLU A 33 -8.09 -15.47 8.65
CA GLU A 33 -8.60 -16.21 7.49
C GLU A 33 -10.10 -15.94 7.24
N ALA A 34 -10.85 -15.57 8.27
CA ALA A 34 -12.28 -15.31 8.15
C ALA A 34 -12.59 -13.99 7.44
N ASN A 35 -11.66 -13.03 7.54
CA ASN A 35 -11.75 -11.72 6.90
C ASN A 35 -10.71 -11.55 5.78
N GLU A 36 -9.99 -12.63 5.44
CA GLU A 36 -8.91 -12.63 4.44
C GLU A 36 -7.89 -11.50 4.66
N THR A 37 -7.51 -11.27 5.92
CA THR A 37 -6.59 -10.18 6.27
C THR A 37 -5.42 -10.63 7.11
N ILE A 38 -4.28 -9.97 6.92
CA ILE A 38 -3.10 -10.11 7.77
C ILE A 38 -2.77 -8.78 8.43
N THR A 39 -2.20 -8.87 9.63
CA THR A 39 -1.69 -7.71 10.36
C THR A 39 -0.20 -7.87 10.52
N LEU A 40 0.56 -6.84 10.11
CA LEU A 40 2.00 -6.80 10.32
C LEU A 40 2.34 -6.13 11.68
N ASP A 41 3.62 -6.09 12.01
CA ASP A 41 4.17 -5.49 13.23
C ASP A 41 4.04 -3.96 13.27
N ASP A 42 3.79 -3.33 12.12
CA ASP A 42 3.38 -1.94 11.98
C ASP A 42 1.95 -1.63 12.47
N ASN A 43 1.19 -2.66 12.90
CA ASN A 43 -0.23 -2.60 13.28
C ASN A 43 -1.18 -2.24 12.12
N LYS A 44 -0.71 -2.26 10.88
CA LYS A 44 -1.55 -2.09 9.70
C LYS A 44 -2.13 -3.43 9.27
N ARG A 45 -3.33 -3.37 8.70
CA ARG A 45 -4.03 -4.50 8.10
C ARG A 45 -3.89 -4.47 6.59
N TYR A 46 -3.75 -5.66 6.01
CA TYR A 46 -3.60 -5.90 4.59
C TYR A 46 -4.58 -6.99 4.17
N GLN A 47 -5.37 -6.72 3.13
CA GLN A 47 -6.36 -7.61 2.53
C GLN A 47 -5.64 -8.55 1.56
N LEU A 48 -5.71 -9.85 1.83
CA LEU A 48 -5.20 -10.88 0.94
C LEU A 48 -6.19 -11.14 -0.21
N PRO A 49 -5.71 -11.67 -1.34
CA PRO A 49 -6.58 -12.19 -2.39
C PRO A 49 -7.49 -13.32 -1.86
N ASP A 50 -8.74 -13.38 -2.35
CA ASP A 50 -9.76 -14.35 -1.95
C ASP A 50 -9.28 -15.82 -2.02
N GLU A 51 -8.35 -16.14 -2.93
CA GLU A 51 -7.81 -17.49 -3.14
C GLU A 51 -6.38 -17.67 -2.60
N PHE A 52 -5.97 -16.87 -1.62
CA PHE A 52 -4.62 -16.98 -1.03
C PHE A 52 -4.46 -18.27 -0.21
N ASP A 53 -3.34 -18.99 -0.42
CA ASP A 53 -3.00 -20.17 0.37
C ASP A 53 -2.24 -19.77 1.64
N TYR A 54 -2.94 -19.80 2.78
CA TYR A 54 -2.39 -19.48 4.10
C TYR A 54 -1.29 -20.43 4.58
N SER A 55 -1.12 -21.60 3.95
CA SER A 55 -0.07 -22.57 4.31
C SER A 55 1.34 -22.01 4.14
N PHE A 56 1.50 -20.99 3.29
CA PHE A 56 2.77 -20.32 3.02
C PHE A 56 3.15 -19.27 4.06
N ILE A 57 2.25 -18.88 4.96
CA ILE A 57 2.50 -17.82 5.93
C ILE A 57 2.19 -18.25 7.36
N LYS A 58 2.95 -17.71 8.32
CA LYS A 58 2.77 -17.99 9.75
C LYS A 58 3.03 -16.74 10.57
N PRO A 59 2.35 -16.58 11.72
CA PRO A 59 2.71 -15.54 12.67
C PRO A 59 4.19 -15.64 13.03
N GLY A 60 4.90 -14.53 12.91
CA GLY A 60 6.32 -14.40 13.14
C GLY A 60 7.20 -14.51 11.89
N MET A 61 6.64 -14.86 10.72
CA MET A 61 7.36 -14.78 9.45
C MET A 61 7.59 -13.33 9.05
N LYS A 62 8.76 -13.07 8.47
CA LYS A 62 9.13 -11.77 7.91
C LYS A 62 8.82 -11.82 6.43
N VAL A 63 8.04 -10.87 5.94
CA VAL A 63 7.54 -10.84 4.57
C VAL A 63 7.69 -9.46 3.99
N ILE A 64 7.79 -9.40 2.66
CA ILE A 64 7.68 -8.19 1.87
C ILE A 64 6.31 -8.22 1.20
N ILE A 65 5.52 -7.18 1.41
CA ILE A 65 4.18 -7.02 0.85
C ILE A 65 4.20 -5.90 -0.18
N LEU A 66 3.75 -6.24 -1.39
CA LEU A 66 3.31 -5.30 -2.40
C LEU A 66 1.80 -5.14 -2.26
N TYR A 67 1.32 -3.91 -2.18
CA TYR A 67 -0.10 -3.63 -2.07
C TYR A 67 -0.53 -2.43 -2.91
N ASP A 68 -1.76 -2.50 -3.39
CA ASP A 68 -2.48 -1.36 -3.93
C ASP A 68 -3.40 -0.79 -2.84
N GLN A 69 -3.35 0.52 -2.65
CA GLN A 69 -4.28 1.21 -1.77
C GLN A 69 -5.46 1.73 -2.57
N VAL A 70 -6.65 1.21 -2.28
CA VAL A 70 -7.91 1.75 -2.79
C VAL A 70 -8.72 2.22 -1.59
N ASP A 71 -9.00 3.53 -1.56
CA ASP A 71 -9.51 4.24 -0.38
C ASP A 71 -8.59 4.06 0.85
N ASP A 72 -9.05 3.36 1.88
CA ASP A 72 -8.31 3.04 3.11
C ASP A 72 -8.00 1.54 3.26
N VAL A 73 -8.25 0.74 2.21
CA VAL A 73 -7.98 -0.69 2.19
C VAL A 73 -6.70 -0.95 1.40
N ARG A 74 -5.81 -1.75 1.98
CA ARG A 74 -4.55 -2.18 1.36
C ARG A 74 -4.74 -3.57 0.78
N TYR A 75 -4.92 -3.67 -0.52
CA TYR A 75 -5.07 -4.94 -1.23
C TYR A 75 -3.70 -5.48 -1.61
N VAL A 76 -3.33 -6.61 -1.04
CA VAL A 76 -2.07 -7.29 -1.33
C VAL A 76 -2.12 -7.79 -2.77
N THR A 77 -1.17 -7.31 -3.57
CA THR A 77 -0.97 -7.76 -4.96
C THR A 77 0.08 -8.85 -5.03
N ASP A 78 1.08 -8.82 -4.15
CA ASP A 78 2.10 -9.85 -4.04
C ASP A 78 2.66 -9.92 -2.61
N LEU A 79 3.05 -11.13 -2.19
CA LEU A 79 3.60 -11.42 -0.88
C LEU A 79 4.79 -12.36 -1.05
N GLN A 80 5.94 -11.92 -0.56
CA GLN A 80 7.20 -12.65 -0.67
C GLN A 80 7.85 -12.84 0.69
N ASP A 81 8.60 -13.93 0.86
CA ASP A 81 9.42 -14.13 2.04
C ASP A 81 10.58 -13.12 2.06
N ALA A 82 10.76 -12.44 3.20
CA ALA A 82 11.91 -11.56 3.39
C ALA A 82 13.15 -12.39 3.78
N PRO A 83 14.34 -12.06 3.25
CA PRO A 83 15.59 -12.76 3.58
C PRO A 83 16.08 -12.52 5.03
#